data_AF-W4RJT0-F1
#
_entry.id   AF-W4RJT0-F1
#
_cell.length_a   1.000
_cell.length_b   1.000
_cell.length_c   1.000
_cell.angle_alpha   90.00
_cell.angle_beta   90.00
_cell.angle_gamma   90.00
#
_symmetry.space_group_name_H-M   'P 1'
#
loop_
_entity.id
_entity.type
_entity.pdbx_description
1 polymer ?
#
loop_
_entity_poly.entity_id
_entity_poly.type
_entity_poly.pdbx_seq_one_letter_code
_entity_poly.pdbx_strand_id
1 'polypeptide(L)'
;MKPENFYNRLEVAEEAPKTSQPGLEQITRTYEQLAKHYDHILSIHVSKELSGTFESCTLAAAQVDPEKITVLNTKTLSGAYGLLIHAVAEELDKGASLDELIQLTEELTAKTEILVSVPTLKHMIRGGRVTPLQGRIATMLKMKPIVSVDEQGKSKLYGKTFFRNSNLKKMFSMIAHLDKTKQITQYVVLHANDPDKAALCAVEMKNLTGANPLYTANVSPVIGLMQARDQSA
;
A
#
# COMPACT_ATOMS: atom_id res chain seq x y z
N MET A 1 -10.51 9.98 -10.81
CA MET A 1 -11.01 10.87 -9.74
C MET A 1 -9.83 11.31 -8.89
N LYS A 2 -9.63 12.61 -8.68
CA LYS A 2 -8.56 13.13 -7.81
C LYS A 2 -8.89 12.83 -6.33
N PRO A 3 -7.89 12.57 -5.46
CA PRO A 3 -8.11 12.29 -4.04
C PRO A 3 -8.95 13.35 -3.32
N GLU A 4 -8.71 14.63 -3.58
CA GLU A 4 -9.43 15.75 -2.93
C GLU A 4 -10.93 15.67 -3.21
N ASN A 5 -11.29 15.44 -4.48
CA ASN A 5 -12.68 15.28 -4.90
C ASN A 5 -13.31 14.02 -4.29
N PHE A 6 -12.54 12.97 -4.04
CA PHE A 6 -13.02 11.76 -3.39
C PHE A 6 -13.33 12.00 -1.91
N TYR A 7 -12.43 12.62 -1.15
CA TYR A 7 -12.65 12.85 0.28
C TYR A 7 -13.83 13.77 0.54
N ASN A 8 -14.00 14.83 -0.26
CA ASN A 8 -15.18 15.70 -0.19
C ASN A 8 -16.48 14.92 -0.42
N ARG A 9 -16.49 13.97 -1.37
CA ARG A 9 -17.66 13.10 -1.62
C ARG A 9 -17.86 12.06 -0.55
N LEU A 10 -16.78 11.56 0.06
CA LEU A 10 -16.83 10.55 1.11
C LEU A 10 -17.43 11.11 2.41
N GLU A 11 -17.23 12.40 2.68
CA GLU A 11 -17.81 13.07 3.85
C GLU A 11 -19.34 13.18 3.79
N VAL A 12 -19.92 13.22 2.59
CA VAL A 12 -21.38 13.39 2.37
C VAL A 12 -22.08 12.13 1.83
N ALA A 13 -21.36 11.02 1.68
CA ALA A 13 -21.92 9.78 1.12
C ALA A 13 -22.75 9.01 2.16
N GLU A 14 -24.03 8.76 1.87
CA GLU A 14 -24.91 7.95 2.73
C GLU A 14 -24.45 6.49 2.81
N GLU A 15 -23.98 5.94 1.69
CA GLU A 15 -23.39 4.61 1.63
C GLU A 15 -21.89 4.69 1.39
N ALA A 16 -21.11 4.04 2.26
CA ALA A 16 -19.67 3.97 2.08
C ALA A 16 -19.34 3.14 0.81
N PRO A 17 -18.61 3.72 -0.17
CA PRO A 17 -18.40 3.10 -1.48
C PRO A 17 -17.62 1.79 -1.38
N LYS A 18 -17.59 1.05 -2.50
CA LYS A 18 -16.81 -0.19 -2.65
C LYS A 18 -15.73 0.00 -3.71
N THR A 19 -14.68 -0.80 -3.63
CA THR A 19 -13.63 -0.88 -4.65
C THR A 19 -13.76 -2.18 -5.44
N SER A 20 -13.36 -2.16 -6.70
CA SER A 20 -13.18 -3.36 -7.53
C SER A 20 -11.75 -3.41 -8.06
N GLN A 21 -11.27 -4.60 -8.41
CA GLN A 21 -10.09 -4.72 -9.26
C GLN A 21 -10.40 -4.23 -10.68
N PRO A 22 -9.37 -3.97 -11.52
CA PRO A 22 -9.55 -3.77 -12.95
C PRO A 22 -10.22 -4.98 -13.60
N GLY A 23 -11.02 -4.75 -14.65
CA GLY A 23 -11.65 -5.82 -15.40
C GLY A 23 -10.62 -6.62 -16.21
N LEU A 24 -10.76 -7.95 -16.26
CA LEU A 24 -9.83 -8.83 -16.96
C LEU A 24 -9.62 -8.42 -18.43
N GLU A 25 -10.71 -8.16 -19.16
CA GLU A 25 -10.67 -7.74 -20.57
C GLU A 25 -9.82 -6.48 -20.78
N GLN A 26 -9.90 -5.51 -19.85
CA GLN A 26 -9.11 -4.29 -19.93
C GLN A 26 -7.62 -4.57 -19.71
N ILE A 27 -7.28 -5.48 -18.79
CA ILE A 27 -5.90 -5.90 -18.53
C ILE A 27 -5.35 -6.64 -19.76
N THR A 28 -6.09 -7.62 -20.29
CA THR A 28 -5.73 -8.38 -21.50
C THR A 28 -5.44 -7.44 -22.66
N ARG A 29 -6.34 -6.50 -22.97
CA ARG A 29 -6.13 -5.50 -24.03
C ARG A 29 -4.87 -4.66 -23.80
N THR A 30 -4.60 -4.27 -22.55
CA THR A 30 -3.40 -3.49 -22.22
C THR A 30 -2.13 -4.29 -22.51
N TYR A 31 -2.09 -5.55 -22.10
CA TYR A 31 -0.97 -6.45 -22.38
C TYR A 31 -0.80 -6.73 -23.88
N GLU A 32 -1.87 -6.98 -24.62
CA GLU A 32 -1.81 -7.17 -26.08
C GLU A 32 -1.22 -5.96 -26.80
N GLN A 33 -1.54 -4.74 -26.34
CA GLN A 33 -0.96 -3.52 -26.92
C GLN A 33 0.52 -3.38 -26.57
N LEU A 34 0.88 -3.55 -25.29
CA LEU A 34 2.27 -3.46 -24.85
C LEU A 34 3.15 -4.54 -25.50
N ALA A 35 2.65 -5.77 -25.65
CA ALA A 35 3.38 -6.88 -26.25
C ALA A 35 3.70 -6.68 -27.74
N LYS A 36 3.04 -5.73 -28.42
CA LYS A 36 3.37 -5.35 -29.81
C LYS A 36 4.55 -4.37 -29.89
N HIS A 37 4.84 -3.66 -28.80
CA HIS A 37 5.79 -2.54 -28.79
C HIS A 37 7.03 -2.80 -27.94
N TYR A 38 6.95 -3.74 -26.99
CA TYR A 38 8.03 -4.06 -26.07
C TYR A 38 8.43 -5.52 -26.20
N ASP A 39 9.69 -5.82 -25.92
CA ASP A 39 10.22 -7.19 -25.93
C ASP A 39 9.76 -8.01 -24.74
N HIS A 40 9.49 -7.36 -23.59
CA HIS A 40 8.98 -8.01 -22.38
C HIS A 40 8.11 -7.05 -21.57
N ILE A 41 7.20 -7.60 -20.76
CA ILE A 41 6.38 -6.85 -19.81
C ILE A 41 6.65 -7.38 -18.40
N LEU A 42 7.32 -6.57 -17.58
CA LEU A 42 7.43 -6.81 -16.14
C LEU A 42 6.25 -6.14 -15.42
N SER A 43 5.25 -6.94 -15.05
CA SER A 43 3.99 -6.49 -14.48
C SER A 43 3.95 -6.68 -12.96
N ILE A 44 4.27 -5.63 -12.22
CA ILE A 44 4.44 -5.68 -10.76
C ILE A 44 3.17 -5.20 -10.07
N HIS A 45 2.66 -5.93 -9.07
CA HIS A 45 1.37 -5.64 -8.45
C HIS A 45 1.41 -5.64 -6.93
N VAL A 46 0.41 -4.98 -6.34
CA VAL A 46 0.09 -5.03 -4.92
C VAL A 46 -0.19 -6.45 -4.44
N SER A 47 -0.19 -6.65 -3.12
CA SER A 47 -0.44 -7.94 -2.47
C SER A 47 -1.69 -8.63 -2.98
N LYS A 48 -1.50 -9.87 -3.44
CA LYS A 48 -2.58 -10.79 -3.81
C LYS A 48 -3.58 -11.07 -2.67
N GLU A 49 -3.11 -10.99 -1.42
CA GLU A 49 -3.95 -11.21 -0.24
C GLU A 49 -4.86 -10.02 0.08
N LEU A 50 -4.64 -8.87 -0.57
CA LEU A 50 -5.40 -7.63 -0.32
C LEU A 50 -6.26 -7.22 -1.52
N SER A 51 -5.92 -7.69 -2.73
CA SER A 51 -6.62 -7.38 -3.97
C SER A 51 -6.49 -8.50 -5.00
N GLY A 52 -7.61 -8.85 -5.65
CA GLY A 52 -7.66 -9.79 -6.78
C GLY A 52 -7.02 -9.27 -8.09
N THR A 53 -6.32 -8.14 -8.02
CA THR A 53 -5.63 -7.54 -9.18
C THR A 53 -4.49 -8.42 -9.65
N PHE A 54 -3.72 -9.01 -8.73
CA PHE A 54 -2.62 -9.91 -9.06
C PHE A 54 -3.13 -11.12 -9.86
N GLU A 55 -4.17 -11.80 -9.37
CA GLU A 55 -4.78 -12.95 -10.05
C GLU A 55 -5.30 -12.59 -11.45
N SER A 56 -5.94 -11.42 -11.57
CA SER A 56 -6.48 -10.95 -12.86
C SER A 56 -5.34 -10.68 -13.86
N CYS A 57 -4.23 -10.13 -13.37
CA CYS A 57 -3.03 -9.89 -14.18
C CYS A 57 -2.33 -11.19 -14.58
N THR A 58 -2.21 -12.15 -13.67
CA THR A 58 -1.65 -13.48 -13.98
C THR A 58 -2.50 -14.22 -15.01
N LEU A 59 -3.83 -14.16 -14.91
CA LEU A 59 -4.75 -14.76 -15.87
C LEU A 59 -4.62 -14.10 -17.26
N ALA A 60 -4.59 -12.77 -17.30
CA ALA A 60 -4.40 -12.04 -18.57
C ALA A 60 -3.03 -12.33 -19.20
N ALA A 61 -1.96 -12.39 -18.41
CA ALA A 61 -0.62 -12.71 -18.90
C ALA A 61 -0.59 -14.09 -19.58
N ALA A 62 -1.21 -15.10 -18.94
CA ALA A 62 -1.32 -16.44 -19.51
C ALA A 62 -2.16 -16.52 -20.79
N GLN A 63 -3.13 -15.61 -20.97
CA GLN A 63 -3.95 -15.54 -22.19
C GLN A 63 -3.24 -14.85 -23.35
N VAL A 64 -2.41 -13.85 -23.07
CA VAL A 64 -1.74 -13.04 -24.10
C VAL A 64 -0.47 -13.73 -24.56
N ASP A 65 0.50 -13.88 -23.66
CA ASP A 65 1.79 -14.50 -23.94
C ASP A 65 2.54 -14.74 -22.61
N PRO A 66 2.54 -15.98 -22.07
CA PRO A 66 3.18 -16.29 -20.79
C PRO A 66 4.71 -16.21 -20.83
N GLU A 67 5.34 -16.24 -22.01
CA GLU A 67 6.80 -16.12 -22.13
C GLU A 67 7.23 -14.65 -22.14
N LYS A 68 6.34 -13.75 -22.58
CA LYS A 68 6.61 -12.31 -22.73
C LYS A 68 6.19 -11.45 -21.54
N ILE A 69 5.46 -12.04 -20.57
CA ILE A 69 4.84 -11.29 -19.48
C ILE A 69 5.14 -11.95 -18.13
N THR A 70 5.97 -11.30 -17.33
CA THR A 70 6.25 -11.73 -15.95
C THR A 70 5.40 -10.93 -14.98
N VAL A 71 4.59 -11.62 -14.16
CA VAL A 71 3.74 -10.97 -13.15
C VAL A 71 4.32 -11.18 -11.76
N LEU A 72 4.65 -10.10 -11.05
CA LEU A 72 5.24 -10.15 -9.71
C LEU A 72 4.28 -9.66 -8.62
N ASN A 73 4.28 -10.35 -7.49
CA ASN A 73 3.52 -10.00 -6.30
C ASN A 73 4.44 -9.34 -5.27
N THR A 74 4.25 -8.05 -5.02
CA THR A 74 5.06 -7.29 -4.04
C THR A 74 4.69 -7.57 -2.59
N LYS A 75 3.59 -8.29 -2.32
CA LYS A 75 3.09 -8.56 -0.96
C LYS A 75 2.86 -7.29 -0.11
N THR A 76 2.80 -6.12 -0.72
CA THR A 76 2.54 -4.85 -0.05
C THR A 76 1.58 -4.01 -0.87
N LEU A 77 1.35 -2.76 -0.46
CA LEU A 77 0.45 -1.83 -1.12
C LEU A 77 0.82 -0.39 -0.77
N SER A 78 0.11 0.57 -1.38
CA SER A 78 0.23 1.99 -1.04
C SER A 78 1.67 2.52 -1.21
N GLY A 79 2.15 3.41 -0.33
CA GLY A 79 3.46 4.03 -0.43
C GLY A 79 4.64 3.06 -0.44
N ALA A 80 4.53 1.91 0.25
CA ALA A 80 5.53 0.86 0.20
C ALA A 80 5.63 0.24 -1.20
N TYR A 81 4.49 -0.02 -1.84
CA TYR A 81 4.45 -0.41 -3.25
C TYR A 81 5.02 0.69 -4.16
N GLY A 82 4.71 1.96 -3.90
CA GLY A 82 5.28 3.07 -4.66
C GLY A 82 6.81 3.20 -4.54
N LEU A 83 7.38 2.98 -3.35
CA LEU A 83 8.83 2.96 -3.12
C LEU A 83 9.51 1.85 -3.92
N LEU A 84 8.92 0.65 -3.92
CA LEU A 84 9.39 -0.49 -4.72
C LEU A 84 9.44 -0.16 -6.20
N ILE A 85 8.33 0.33 -6.75
CA ILE A 85 8.24 0.68 -8.18
C ILE A 85 9.22 1.80 -8.55
N HIS A 86 9.41 2.77 -7.65
CA HIS A 86 10.38 3.83 -7.89
C HIS A 86 11.80 3.29 -8.03
N ALA A 87 12.26 2.46 -7.10
CA ALA A 87 13.59 1.86 -7.16
C ALA A 87 13.78 0.94 -8.38
N VAL A 88 12.75 0.16 -8.74
CA VAL A 88 12.78 -0.68 -9.95
C VAL A 88 12.88 0.18 -11.22
N ALA A 89 12.14 1.29 -11.29
CA ALA A 89 12.23 2.22 -12.41
C ALA A 89 13.60 2.89 -12.51
N GLU A 90 14.21 3.27 -11.37
CA GLU A 90 15.56 3.84 -11.35
C GLU A 90 16.62 2.88 -11.88
N GLU A 91 16.53 1.58 -11.57
CA GLU A 91 17.48 0.58 -12.11
C GLU A 91 17.19 0.24 -13.57
N LEU A 92 15.91 0.25 -13.99
CA LEU A 92 15.54 0.10 -15.40
C LEU A 92 16.15 1.23 -16.24
N ASP A 93 16.07 2.48 -15.77
CA ASP A 93 16.65 3.65 -16.45
C ASP A 93 18.19 3.58 -16.53
N LYS A 94 18.84 2.85 -15.62
CA LYS A 94 20.29 2.57 -15.65
C LYS A 94 20.66 1.41 -16.59
N GLY A 95 19.68 0.76 -17.21
CA GLY A 95 19.89 -0.33 -18.15
C GLY A 95 19.99 -1.71 -17.49
N ALA A 96 19.46 -1.89 -16.28
CA ALA A 96 19.37 -3.20 -15.64
C ALA A 96 18.56 -4.18 -16.52
N SER A 97 19.00 -5.43 -16.56
CA SER A 97 18.34 -6.52 -17.27
C SER A 97 17.04 -6.95 -16.57
N LEU A 98 16.19 -7.69 -17.29
CA LEU A 98 14.94 -8.22 -16.75
C LEU A 98 15.17 -9.06 -15.47
N ASP A 99 16.17 -9.94 -15.48
CA ASP A 99 16.48 -10.82 -14.36
C ASP A 99 16.94 -10.02 -13.12
N GLU A 100 17.75 -8.99 -13.33
CA GLU A 100 18.18 -8.07 -12.27
C GLU A 100 16.98 -7.32 -11.67
N LEU A 101 16.03 -6.86 -12.50
CA LEU A 101 14.83 -6.16 -12.04
C LEU A 101 13.87 -7.09 -11.27
N ILE A 102 13.74 -8.35 -11.69
CA ILE A 102 12.97 -9.37 -10.96
C ILE A 102 13.60 -9.61 -9.59
N GLN A 103 14.91 -9.89 -9.55
CA GLN A 103 15.64 -10.11 -8.30
C GLN A 103 15.55 -8.91 -7.36
N LEU A 104 15.77 -7.70 -7.89
CA LEU A 104 15.63 -6.46 -7.12
C LEU A 104 14.24 -6.32 -6.51
N THR A 105 13.18 -6.59 -7.30
CA THR A 105 11.80 -6.53 -6.82
C THR A 105 11.56 -7.48 -5.65
N GLU A 106 12.09 -8.71 -5.72
CA GLU A 106 11.97 -9.71 -4.65
C GLU A 106 12.74 -9.28 -3.39
N GLU A 107 13.97 -8.80 -3.54
CA GLU A 107 14.79 -8.33 -2.42
C GLU A 107 14.17 -7.14 -1.70
N LEU A 108 13.71 -6.14 -2.46
CA LEU A 108 13.07 -4.97 -1.90
C LEU A 108 11.72 -5.35 -1.27
N THR A 109 10.99 -6.33 -1.81
CA THR A 109 9.73 -6.83 -1.24
C THR A 109 9.95 -7.33 0.21
N ALA A 110 11.07 -8.00 0.48
CA ALA A 110 11.41 -8.47 1.83
C ALA A 110 11.88 -7.37 2.78
N LYS A 111 12.41 -6.26 2.25
CA LYS A 111 13.00 -5.16 3.03
C LYS A 111 12.01 -4.03 3.31
N THR A 112 10.98 -3.87 2.48
CA THR A 112 10.05 -2.74 2.54
C THR A 112 8.98 -2.94 3.60
N GLU A 113 8.78 -1.92 4.44
CA GLU A 113 7.80 -1.92 5.52
C GLU A 113 6.71 -0.87 5.30
N ILE A 114 5.50 -1.14 5.79
CA ILE A 114 4.41 -0.17 5.83
C ILE A 114 3.78 -0.12 7.21
N LEU A 115 3.59 1.08 7.76
CA LEU A 115 2.90 1.30 9.02
C LEU A 115 1.82 2.36 8.83
N VAL A 116 0.59 2.02 9.20
CA VAL A 116 -0.59 2.88 8.98
C VAL A 116 -1.37 3.01 10.27
N SER A 117 -1.52 4.23 10.80
CA SER A 117 -2.49 4.47 11.88
C SER A 117 -3.85 4.80 11.30
N VAL A 118 -4.84 3.95 11.60
CA VAL A 118 -6.22 4.11 11.12
C VAL A 118 -7.17 4.52 12.24
N PRO A 119 -8.22 5.31 11.93
CA PRO A 119 -9.19 5.75 12.93
C PRO A 119 -10.10 4.62 13.42
N THR A 120 -10.32 3.58 12.61
CA THR A 120 -11.09 2.38 12.94
C THR A 120 -10.75 1.23 11.97
N LEU A 121 -11.02 -0.01 12.36
CA LEU A 121 -10.93 -1.19 11.49
C LEU A 121 -12.20 -1.51 10.71
N LYS A 122 -13.30 -0.78 10.96
CA LYS A 122 -14.63 -1.06 10.38
C LYS A 122 -14.58 -1.29 8.87
N HIS A 123 -13.97 -0.37 8.13
CA HIS A 123 -13.91 -0.43 6.67
C HIS A 123 -13.04 -1.57 6.15
N MET A 124 -11.92 -1.84 6.82
CA MET A 124 -11.02 -2.95 6.46
C MET A 124 -11.66 -4.32 6.72
N ILE A 125 -12.38 -4.48 7.84
CA ILE A 125 -13.12 -5.70 8.17
C ILE A 125 -14.28 -5.89 7.19
N ARG A 126 -15.09 -4.85 6.95
CA ARG A 126 -16.20 -4.89 5.99
C ARG A 126 -15.72 -5.21 4.57
N GLY A 127 -14.54 -4.70 4.21
CA GLY A 127 -13.89 -4.99 2.94
C GLY A 127 -13.23 -6.37 2.88
N GLY A 128 -13.15 -7.13 3.98
CA GLY A 128 -12.49 -8.45 4.01
C GLY A 128 -10.96 -8.40 4.00
N ARG A 129 -10.34 -7.22 4.16
CA ARG A 129 -8.87 -7.05 4.15
C ARG A 129 -8.25 -7.26 5.53
N VAL A 130 -9.06 -7.23 6.59
CA VAL A 130 -8.67 -7.61 7.95
C VAL A 130 -9.65 -8.67 8.44
N THR A 131 -9.14 -9.86 8.73
CA THR A 131 -9.94 -10.93 9.32
C THR A 131 -10.14 -10.65 10.82
N PRO A 132 -11.38 -10.52 11.30
CA PRO A 132 -11.62 -10.32 12.73
C PRO A 132 -11.28 -11.56 13.53
N LEU A 133 -10.67 -11.36 14.71
CA LEU A 133 -10.47 -12.47 15.66
C LEU A 133 -11.81 -12.84 16.30
N GLN A 134 -12.11 -14.15 16.36
CA GLN A 134 -13.36 -14.67 16.90
C GLN A 134 -13.67 -14.06 18.29
N GLY A 135 -14.91 -13.61 18.48
CA GLY A 135 -15.38 -13.00 19.73
C GLY A 135 -14.86 -11.60 20.06
N ARG A 136 -14.03 -10.96 19.20
CA ARG A 136 -13.42 -9.65 19.50
C ARG A 136 -13.78 -8.51 18.55
N ILE A 137 -14.74 -8.72 17.63
CA ILE A 137 -15.16 -7.72 16.64
C ILE A 137 -15.52 -6.38 17.30
N ALA A 138 -16.37 -6.38 18.33
CA ALA A 138 -16.83 -5.16 19.00
C ALA A 138 -15.67 -4.35 19.62
N THR A 139 -14.67 -5.03 20.18
CA THR A 139 -13.46 -4.36 20.70
C THR A 139 -12.61 -3.81 19.54
N MET A 140 -12.43 -4.59 18.47
CA MET A 140 -11.62 -4.20 17.32
C MET A 140 -12.17 -2.96 16.59
N LEU A 141 -13.50 -2.81 16.54
CA LEU A 141 -14.15 -1.64 15.94
C LEU A 141 -13.92 -0.34 16.72
N LYS A 142 -13.71 -0.42 18.04
CA LYS A 142 -13.45 0.73 18.92
C LYS A 142 -11.97 1.11 19.03
N MET A 143 -11.08 0.25 18.54
CA MET A 143 -9.64 0.50 18.56
C MET A 143 -9.23 1.45 17.45
N LYS A 144 -8.16 2.19 17.70
CA LYS A 144 -7.40 2.92 16.69
C LYS A 144 -6.09 2.16 16.53
N PRO A 145 -5.98 1.14 15.69
CA PRO A 145 -4.75 0.36 15.61
C PRO A 145 -3.71 1.00 14.69
N ILE A 146 -2.50 0.48 14.80
CA ILE A 146 -1.49 0.54 13.74
C ILE A 146 -1.64 -0.75 12.93
N VAL A 147 -1.73 -0.62 11.61
CA VAL A 147 -1.86 -1.72 10.65
C VAL A 147 -0.61 -1.76 9.79
N SER A 148 -0.23 -2.96 9.37
CA SER A 148 0.89 -3.23 8.48
C SER A 148 0.55 -4.45 7.62
N VAL A 149 1.54 -4.98 6.89
CA VAL A 149 1.45 -6.27 6.20
C VAL A 149 2.44 -7.26 6.81
N ASP A 150 2.11 -8.55 6.78
CA ASP A 150 3.05 -9.62 7.12
C ASP A 150 3.85 -10.11 5.91
N GLU A 151 4.73 -11.10 6.12
CA GLU A 151 5.60 -11.68 5.08
C GLU A 151 4.84 -12.41 3.96
N GLN A 152 3.56 -12.73 4.18
CA GLN A 152 2.66 -13.29 3.18
C GLN A 152 1.87 -12.20 2.44
N GLY A 153 1.92 -10.96 2.94
CA GLY A 153 1.23 -9.79 2.40
C GLY A 153 -0.18 -9.59 2.92
N LYS A 154 -0.55 -10.25 4.03
CA LYS A 154 -1.85 -10.07 4.71
C LYS A 154 -1.78 -8.93 5.72
N SER A 155 -2.93 -8.34 6.04
CA SER A 155 -2.99 -7.27 7.05
C SER A 155 -2.58 -7.79 8.43
N LYS A 156 -1.61 -7.12 9.04
CA LYS A 156 -1.10 -7.37 10.39
C LYS A 156 -1.44 -6.21 11.32
N LEU A 157 -1.93 -6.51 12.52
CA LEU A 157 -2.30 -5.50 13.52
C LEU A 157 -1.21 -5.32 14.58
N TYR A 158 -0.67 -4.11 14.67
CA TYR A 158 0.31 -3.73 15.68
C TYR A 158 -0.35 -3.00 16.86
N GLY A 159 -0.83 -3.79 17.81
CA GLY A 159 -1.28 -3.32 19.13
C GLY A 159 -2.70 -2.76 19.20
N LYS A 160 -3.07 -2.39 20.44
CA LYS A 160 -4.40 -1.89 20.81
C LYS A 160 -4.20 -0.54 21.49
N THR A 161 -4.32 0.56 20.76
CA THR A 161 -4.44 1.87 21.41
C THR A 161 -5.82 2.45 21.13
N PHE A 162 -6.31 3.23 22.09
CA PHE A 162 -7.60 3.93 21.99
C PHE A 162 -7.41 5.42 21.61
N PHE A 163 -6.15 5.91 21.63
CA PHE A 163 -5.81 7.32 21.39
C PHE A 163 -4.85 7.48 20.22
N ARG A 164 -5.18 8.38 19.28
CA ARG A 164 -4.42 8.55 18.03
C ARG A 164 -2.98 9.06 18.24
N ASN A 165 -2.77 9.96 19.20
CA ASN A 165 -1.42 10.47 19.51
C ASN A 165 -0.53 9.39 20.15
N SER A 166 -1.13 8.43 20.87
CA SER A 166 -0.40 7.27 21.40
C SER A 166 0.08 6.34 20.27
N ASN A 167 -0.71 6.20 19.18
CA ASN A 167 -0.27 5.46 18.00
C ASN A 167 0.92 6.09 17.30
N LEU A 168 0.92 7.40 17.08
CA LEU A 168 2.03 8.04 16.35
C LEU A 168 3.35 7.86 17.10
N LYS A 169 3.37 8.09 18.41
CA LYS A 169 4.55 7.82 19.25
C LYS A 169 4.99 6.36 19.14
N LYS A 170 4.04 5.42 19.17
CA LYS A 170 4.32 4.00 19.01
C LYS A 170 4.87 3.67 17.61
N MET A 171 4.32 4.26 16.55
CA MET A 171 4.82 4.11 15.18
C MET A 171 6.27 4.59 15.09
N PHE A 172 6.59 5.79 15.59
CA PHE A 172 7.97 6.28 15.58
C PHE A 172 8.91 5.39 16.40
N SER A 173 8.46 4.85 17.54
CA SER A 173 9.25 3.87 18.29
C SER A 173 9.51 2.58 17.51
N MET A 174 8.51 2.10 16.74
CA MET A 174 8.68 0.94 15.88
C MET A 174 9.64 1.24 14.72
N ILE A 175 9.50 2.41 14.10
CA ILE A 175 10.38 2.87 13.01
C ILE A 175 11.81 3.02 13.51
N ALA A 176 12.04 3.59 14.69
CA ALA A 176 13.37 3.71 15.28
C ALA A 176 14.02 2.34 15.54
N HIS A 177 13.23 1.31 15.83
CA HIS A 177 13.75 -0.05 15.97
C HIS A 177 14.05 -0.69 14.60
N LEU A 178 13.20 -0.45 13.60
CA LEU A 178 13.44 -0.87 12.23
C LEU A 178 14.70 -0.23 11.66
N ASP A 179 14.91 1.07 11.89
CA ASP A 179 16.08 1.80 11.39
C ASP A 179 17.40 1.24 11.94
N LYS A 180 17.43 0.89 13.23
CA LYS A 180 18.60 0.24 13.85
C LYS A 180 18.96 -1.12 13.25
N THR A 181 17.98 -1.82 12.68
CA THR A 181 18.16 -3.21 12.20
C THR A 181 18.25 -3.30 10.68
N LYS A 182 17.52 -2.45 9.97
CA LYS A 182 17.39 -2.46 8.50
C LYS A 182 18.05 -1.27 7.81
N GLN A 183 18.39 -0.20 8.53
CA GLN A 183 18.90 1.07 8.01
C GLN A 183 17.98 1.66 6.94
N ILE A 184 17.07 2.55 7.34
CA ILE A 184 16.08 3.12 6.42
C ILE A 184 16.80 4.07 5.46
N THR A 185 16.95 3.65 4.21
CA THR A 185 17.57 4.46 3.15
C THR A 185 16.59 5.42 2.49
N GLN A 186 15.32 5.02 2.38
CA GLN A 186 14.26 5.80 1.74
C GLN A 186 12.93 5.61 2.48
N TYR A 187 12.10 6.64 2.47
CA TYR A 187 10.75 6.58 3.01
C TYR A 187 9.81 7.57 2.31
N VAL A 188 8.51 7.32 2.43
CA VAL A 188 7.44 8.23 1.99
C VAL A 188 6.48 8.46 3.13
N VAL A 189 5.84 9.63 3.14
CA VAL A 189 4.79 9.96 4.12
C VAL A 189 3.48 10.14 3.40
N LEU A 190 2.49 9.34 3.75
CA LEU A 190 1.16 9.44 3.15
C LEU A 190 0.11 9.85 4.18
N HIS A 191 -0.92 10.56 3.73
CA HIS A 191 -2.04 10.96 4.57
C HIS A 191 -3.39 10.74 3.87
N ALA A 192 -4.46 10.60 4.64
CA ALA A 192 -5.83 10.66 4.14
C ALA A 192 -6.42 12.02 4.53
N ASN A 193 -6.34 12.99 3.60
CA ASN A 193 -6.83 14.37 3.77
C ASN A 193 -6.38 15.07 5.07
N ASP A 194 -5.09 14.97 5.41
CA ASP A 194 -4.51 15.52 6.65
C ASP A 194 -3.04 15.96 6.41
N PRO A 195 -2.81 16.95 5.52
CA PRO A 195 -1.48 17.36 5.09
C PRO A 195 -0.64 17.94 6.24
N ASP A 196 -1.26 18.63 7.19
CA ASP A 196 -0.55 19.21 8.35
C ASP A 196 0.07 18.12 9.22
N LYS A 197 -0.68 17.05 9.50
CA LYS A 197 -0.15 15.90 10.23
C LYS A 197 0.94 15.18 9.44
N ALA A 198 0.82 15.10 8.11
CA ALA A 198 1.85 14.53 7.26
C ALA A 198 3.15 15.34 7.35
N ALA A 199 3.07 16.67 7.32
CA ALA A 199 4.21 17.55 7.48
C ALA A 199 4.91 17.36 8.83
N LEU A 200 4.14 17.26 9.93
CA LEU A 200 4.69 16.93 11.25
C LEU A 200 5.39 15.57 11.26
N CYS A 201 4.77 14.55 10.68
CA CYS A 201 5.38 13.23 10.57
C CYS A 201 6.66 13.24 9.72
N ALA A 202 6.73 14.05 8.67
CA ALA A 202 7.92 14.20 7.84
C ALA A 202 9.09 14.81 8.61
N VAL A 203 8.83 15.80 9.48
CA VAL A 203 9.84 16.39 10.37
C VAL A 203 10.36 15.35 11.37
N GLU A 204 9.47 14.61 12.04
CA GLU A 204 9.87 13.56 12.98
C GLU A 204 10.67 12.44 12.30
N MET A 205 10.26 12.02 11.10
CA MET A 205 11.01 11.04 10.31
C MET A 205 12.39 11.56 9.93
N LYS A 206 12.52 12.84 9.53
CA LYS A 206 13.81 13.45 9.21
C LYS A 206 14.74 13.49 10.42
N ASN A 207 14.21 13.79 11.60
CA ASN A 207 14.99 13.75 12.84
C ASN A 207 15.48 12.33 13.18
N LEU A 208 14.70 11.31 12.80
CA LEU A 208 15.01 9.90 13.05
C LEU A 208 16.01 9.34 12.03
N THR A 209 15.81 9.58 10.73
CA THR A 209 16.57 8.97 9.63
C THR A 209 17.67 9.87 9.08
N GLY A 210 17.65 11.17 9.37
CA GLY A 210 18.55 12.17 8.79
C GLY A 210 18.22 12.60 7.36
N ALA A 211 17.21 12.01 6.71
CA ALA A 211 16.83 12.28 5.33
C ALA A 211 15.43 12.90 5.22
N ASN A 212 15.15 13.64 4.13
CA ASN A 212 13.79 14.07 3.81
C ASN A 212 13.00 12.90 3.18
N PRO A 213 11.65 12.89 3.24
CA PRO A 213 10.87 11.89 2.50
C PRO A 213 11.10 12.05 1.01
N LEU A 214 11.09 10.94 0.27
CA LEU A 214 11.14 10.97 -1.19
C LEU A 214 9.95 11.78 -1.76
N TYR A 215 8.77 11.57 -1.17
CA TYR A 215 7.62 12.44 -1.37
C TYR A 215 6.64 12.35 -0.20
N THR A 216 5.79 13.37 -0.09
CA THR A 216 4.61 13.39 0.78
C THR A 216 3.37 13.56 -0.09
N ALA A 217 2.35 12.71 0.10
CA ALA A 217 1.17 12.74 -0.75
C ALA A 217 -0.11 12.26 -0.05
N ASN A 218 -1.25 12.65 -0.61
CA ASN A 218 -2.55 12.13 -0.22
C ASN A 218 -2.72 10.70 -0.74
N VAL A 219 -3.26 9.79 0.07
CA VAL A 219 -3.52 8.40 -0.35
C VAL A 219 -4.63 8.38 -1.38
N SER A 220 -4.52 7.47 -2.35
CA SER A 220 -5.49 7.29 -3.43
C SER A 220 -6.90 6.95 -2.89
N PRO A 221 -7.98 7.23 -3.65
CA PRO A 221 -9.34 6.92 -3.22
C PRO A 221 -9.57 5.47 -2.78
N VAL A 222 -8.95 4.51 -3.47
CA VAL A 222 -9.05 3.08 -3.16
C VAL A 222 -8.49 2.77 -1.78
N ILE A 223 -7.32 3.33 -1.45
CA ILE A 223 -6.67 3.16 -0.14
C ILE A 223 -7.37 4.00 0.93
N GLY A 224 -7.77 5.23 0.59
CA GLY A 224 -8.45 6.16 1.48
C GLY A 224 -9.78 5.63 2.00
N LEU A 225 -10.53 4.90 1.18
CA LEU A 225 -11.77 4.23 1.59
C LEU A 225 -11.55 3.24 2.75
N MET A 226 -10.42 2.54 2.77
CA MET A 226 -10.08 1.59 3.84
C MET A 226 -9.70 2.29 5.15
N GLN A 227 -9.40 3.59 5.10
CA GLN A 227 -8.94 4.43 6.22
C GLN A 227 -9.96 5.50 6.61
N ALA A 228 -11.16 5.46 6.02
CA ALA A 228 -12.21 6.45 6.22
C ALA A 228 -12.59 6.59 7.70
N ARG A 229 -12.99 7.81 8.08
CA ARG A 229 -13.63 8.07 9.38
C ARG A 229 -15.11 7.73 9.26
N ASP A 230 -15.72 7.31 10.37
CA ASP A 230 -17.18 7.26 10.44
C ASP A 230 -17.73 8.70 10.45
N GLN A 231 -18.81 8.95 9.70
CA GLN A 231 -19.52 10.24 9.70
C GLN A 231 -20.32 10.48 11.00
N SER A 232 -20.40 9.48 11.88
CA SER A 232 -21.23 9.48 13.10
C SER A 232 -20.43 9.64 14.40
N ALA A 233 -19.23 10.25 14.36
CA ALA A 233 -18.38 10.48 15.52
C ALA A 233 -18.04 11.96 15.72
#